data_AF-A0A5P8LUD3-F1
#
_entry.id   AF-A0A5P8LUD3-F1
#
_cell.length_a   1.000
_cell.length_b   1.000
_cell.length_c   1.000
_cell.angle_alpha   90.00
_cell.angle_beta   90.00
_cell.angle_gamma   90.00
#
_symmetry.space_group_name_H-M   'P 1'
#
loop_
_entity.id
_entity.type
_entity.pdbx_description
1 polymer ?
#
loop_
_entity_poly.entity_id
_entity_poly.type
_entity_poly.pdbx_seq_one_letter_code
_entity_poly.pdbx_strand_id
1 'polypeptide(L)'
;MDDSTLSERLMQLGLSEKEVDTYLTVLEQGELTASEISDVTGVSKRYVYSISESLEERGFVDVDDHVVPTKVRARNPSEVIELLTDELTEMEPALSERHSQTERNLQRFDVLKSRQTMIKRIRSYIADASNEITLSISYEQLPEVEDELRAAVDRGVLAMVLVTGVPANSLEAAAFDGIATLVRTWDQITPLTLTVDQQYSVLAPVDMMVRSNSELRAISLVQRQLVPILTGSFFGNYWPIAAEVYVDDPRSLPAEYGCFRHAVLDATLHLRDDRPISIDTAVTPCRDTEDRQSIEGTVIGTHQGLVEPATNDFPVENSLVVKTNNRRVTVGGPGAMLEDFEAKDTVTLTAD
;
A
#
# COMPACT_ATOMS: atom_id res chain seq x y z
N MET A 1 21.57 -29.84 14.84
CA MET A 1 22.28 -29.17 13.74
C MET A 1 23.70 -29.70 13.78
N ASP A 2 24.32 -29.99 12.65
CA ASP A 2 25.70 -30.47 12.63
C ASP A 2 26.66 -29.26 12.64
N ASP A 3 27.89 -29.41 13.14
CA ASP A 3 28.83 -28.28 13.31
C ASP A 3 29.14 -27.61 11.97
N SER A 4 29.14 -28.40 10.89
CA SER A 4 29.25 -27.91 9.51
C SER A 4 28.16 -26.89 9.15
N THR A 5 26.92 -27.13 9.56
CA THR A 5 25.78 -26.25 9.26
C THR A 5 25.77 -25.00 10.15
N LEU A 6 26.34 -25.07 11.36
CA LEU A 6 26.49 -23.91 12.24
C LEU A 6 27.58 -22.96 11.72
N SER A 7 28.74 -23.51 11.32
CA SER A 7 29.84 -22.74 10.75
C SER A 7 29.44 -22.00 9.48
N GLU A 8 28.68 -22.64 8.58
CA GLU A 8 28.15 -22.00 7.38
C GLU A 8 27.25 -20.78 7.69
N ARG A 9 26.40 -20.89 8.71
CA ARG A 9 25.51 -19.79 9.11
C ARG A 9 26.29 -18.63 9.71
N LEU A 10 27.30 -18.91 10.53
CA LEU A 10 28.18 -17.89 11.08
C LEU A 10 28.97 -17.17 9.98
N MET A 11 29.41 -17.89 8.94
CA MET A 11 30.04 -17.26 7.77
C MET A 11 29.07 -16.39 6.96
N GLN A 12 27.79 -16.78 6.84
CA GLN A 12 26.77 -15.94 6.20
C GLN A 12 26.51 -14.63 6.96
N LEU A 13 26.74 -14.62 8.27
CA LEU A 13 26.73 -13.42 9.10
C LEU A 13 28.02 -12.58 8.94
N GLY A 14 28.94 -12.99 8.07
CA GLY A 14 30.14 -12.24 7.73
C GLY A 14 31.38 -12.58 8.56
N LEU A 15 31.38 -13.68 9.32
CA LEU A 15 32.59 -14.21 9.96
C LEU A 15 33.46 -14.92 8.93
N SER A 16 34.78 -14.76 9.01
CA SER A 16 35.73 -15.58 8.28
C SER A 16 35.82 -16.97 8.88
N GLU A 17 36.27 -17.95 8.09
CA GLU A 17 36.48 -19.33 8.55
C GLU A 17 37.32 -19.40 9.84
N LYS A 18 38.35 -18.56 9.95
CA LYS A 18 39.22 -18.51 11.13
C LYS A 18 38.59 -17.85 12.35
N GLU A 19 37.70 -16.88 12.16
CA GLU A 19 36.89 -16.32 13.24
C GLU A 19 35.85 -17.32 13.73
N VAL A 20 35.23 -18.08 12.83
CA VAL A 20 34.30 -19.16 13.19
C VAL A 20 35.00 -20.24 14.00
N ASP A 21 36.14 -20.75 13.51
CA ASP A 21 36.96 -21.75 14.22
C ASP A 21 37.32 -21.27 15.63
N THR A 22 37.73 -20.01 15.74
CA THR A 22 38.14 -19.40 17.01
C THR A 22 36.96 -19.20 17.96
N TYR A 23 35.84 -18.66 17.46
CA TYR A 23 34.63 -18.44 18.26
C TYR A 23 34.07 -19.76 18.80
N LEU A 24 33.94 -20.80 17.97
CA LEU A 24 33.46 -22.11 18.40
C LEU A 24 34.40 -22.73 19.45
N THR A 25 35.71 -22.60 19.26
CA THR A 25 36.71 -23.07 20.24
C THR A 25 36.53 -22.38 21.60
N VAL A 26 36.35 -21.06 21.61
CA VAL A 26 36.13 -20.30 22.86
C VAL A 26 34.76 -20.62 23.46
N LEU A 27 33.73 -20.84 22.64
CA LEU A 27 32.38 -21.19 23.09
C LEU A 27 32.33 -22.55 23.78
N GLU A 28 33.08 -23.54 23.27
CA GLU A 28 33.16 -24.88 23.86
C GLU A 28 33.93 -24.90 25.19
N GLN A 29 34.99 -24.10 25.29
CA GLN A 29 35.89 -24.08 26.47
C GLN A 29 35.50 -23.00 27.49
N GLY A 30 34.58 -22.10 27.13
CA GLY A 30 34.08 -21.00 27.95
C GLY A 30 35.03 -19.80 28.03
N GLU A 31 36.27 -20.03 28.46
CA GLU A 31 37.28 -18.98 28.64
C GLU A 31 38.68 -19.53 28.32
N LEU A 32 39.43 -18.83 27.47
CA LEU A 32 40.77 -19.23 27.05
C LEU A 32 41.70 -18.02 26.97
N THR A 33 43.00 -18.25 27.18
CA THR A 33 44.04 -17.27 26.86
C THR A 33 44.36 -17.28 25.37
N ALA A 34 44.91 -16.18 24.84
CA ALA A 34 45.35 -16.12 23.45
C ALA A 34 46.40 -17.20 23.07
N SER A 35 47.13 -17.73 24.05
CA SER A 35 48.06 -18.84 23.82
C SER A 35 47.33 -20.17 23.67
N GLU A 36 46.34 -20.45 24.52
CA GLU A 36 45.55 -21.69 24.43
C GLU A 36 44.72 -21.74 23.14
N ILE A 37 44.14 -20.60 22.74
CA ILE A 37 43.43 -20.48 21.45
C ILE A 37 44.40 -20.76 20.28
N SER A 38 45.62 -20.21 20.33
CA SER A 38 46.64 -20.43 19.30
C SER A 38 47.02 -21.91 19.18
N ASP A 39 47.14 -22.59 20.32
CA ASP A 39 47.51 -24.01 20.37
C ASP A 39 46.41 -24.93 19.83
N VAL A 40 45.13 -24.58 20.07
CA VAL A 40 43.97 -25.37 19.60
C VAL A 40 43.63 -25.10 18.13
N THR A 41 43.59 -23.84 17.72
CA THR A 41 43.15 -23.43 16.37
C THR A 41 44.26 -23.52 15.31
N GLY A 42 45.52 -23.69 15.73
CA GLY A 42 46.69 -23.66 14.84
C GLY A 42 46.99 -22.27 14.26
N VAL A 43 46.31 -21.24 14.76
CA VAL A 43 46.50 -19.85 14.35
C VAL A 43 47.65 -19.22 15.14
N SER A 44 48.46 -18.36 14.51
CA SER A 44 49.54 -17.66 15.23
C SER A 44 48.99 -16.74 16.33
N LYS A 45 49.68 -16.62 17.47
CA LYS A 45 49.25 -15.75 18.59
C LYS A 45 48.91 -14.32 18.17
N ARG A 46 49.69 -13.74 17.25
CA ARG A 46 49.42 -12.38 16.73
C ARG A 46 48.06 -12.30 16.02
N TYR A 47 47.68 -13.34 15.29
CA TYR A 47 46.42 -13.40 14.55
C TYR A 47 45.24 -13.76 15.46
N VAL A 48 45.48 -14.50 16.55
CA VAL A 48 44.47 -14.72 17.60
C VAL A 48 44.04 -13.39 18.23
N TYR A 49 44.97 -12.49 18.53
CA TYR A 49 44.61 -11.16 19.05
C TYR A 49 43.73 -10.38 18.08
N SER A 50 44.07 -10.32 16.79
CA SER A 50 43.23 -9.61 15.80
C SER A 50 41.86 -10.26 15.60
N ILE A 51 41.78 -11.59 15.65
CA ILE A 51 40.50 -12.31 15.56
C ILE A 51 39.65 -12.03 16.80
N SER A 52 40.26 -12.03 17.99
CA SER A 52 39.54 -11.78 19.24
C SER A 52 39.00 -10.36 19.31
N GLU A 53 39.78 -9.38 18.84
CA GLU A 53 39.35 -7.97 18.71
C GLU A 53 38.19 -7.82 17.72
N SER A 54 38.28 -8.44 16.52
CA SER A 54 37.18 -8.46 15.54
C SER A 54 35.91 -9.12 16.08
N LEU A 55 36.05 -10.24 16.80
CA LEU A 55 34.93 -10.93 17.44
C LEU A 55 34.31 -10.11 18.57
N GLU A 56 35.12 -9.36 19.32
CA GLU A 56 34.66 -8.48 20.39
C GLU A 56 33.92 -7.25 19.85
N GLU A 57 34.45 -6.60 18.80
CA GLU A 57 33.79 -5.49 18.11
C GLU A 57 32.39 -5.88 17.60
N ARG A 58 32.24 -7.15 17.21
CA ARG A 58 30.98 -7.73 16.73
C ARG A 58 30.14 -8.37 17.83
N GLY A 59 30.57 -8.30 19.09
CA GLY A 59 29.84 -8.76 20.27
C GLY A 59 29.77 -10.28 20.44
N PHE A 60 30.64 -11.07 19.80
CA PHE A 60 30.67 -12.53 19.95
C PHE A 60 31.47 -12.98 21.18
N VAL A 61 32.48 -12.21 21.59
CA VAL A 61 33.35 -12.51 22.74
C VAL A 61 33.59 -11.25 23.57
N ASP A 62 34.05 -11.44 24.81
CA ASP A 62 34.65 -10.39 25.63
C ASP A 62 36.14 -10.66 25.77
N VAL A 63 36.97 -9.64 25.59
CA VAL A 63 38.42 -9.70 25.78
C VAL A 63 38.79 -8.95 27.06
N ASP A 64 39.33 -9.66 28.04
CA ASP A 64 39.88 -9.07 29.26
C ASP A 64 41.38 -8.84 29.08
N ASP A 65 41.72 -7.64 28.63
CA ASP A 65 43.08 -7.14 28.46
C ASP A 65 43.71 -6.61 29.76
N HIS A 66 42.94 -6.55 30.86
CA HIS A 66 43.41 -6.10 32.17
C HIS A 66 44.09 -7.22 32.97
N VAL A 67 43.94 -8.47 32.54
CA VAL A 67 44.56 -9.66 33.13
C VAL A 67 45.70 -10.16 32.25
N VAL A 68 46.80 -10.63 32.88
CA VAL A 68 47.93 -11.24 32.19
C VAL A 68 48.05 -12.73 32.59
N PRO A 69 47.90 -13.68 31.66
CA PRO A 69 47.69 -13.49 30.22
C PRO A 69 46.26 -13.01 29.92
N THR A 70 46.12 -12.23 28.83
CA THR A 70 44.81 -11.78 28.30
C THR A 70 43.88 -12.97 28.09
N LYS A 71 42.64 -12.81 28.54
CA LYS A 71 41.61 -13.83 28.44
C LYS A 71 40.53 -13.43 27.46
N VAL A 72 40.01 -14.42 26.74
CA VAL A 72 38.91 -14.28 25.80
C VAL A 72 37.79 -15.21 26.25
N ARG A 73 36.60 -14.66 26.41
CA ARG A 73 35.42 -15.37 26.91
C ARG A 73 34.30 -15.26 25.90
N ALA A 74 33.62 -16.37 25.60
CA ALA A 74 32.45 -16.31 24.73
C ALA A 74 31.31 -15.57 25.43
N ARG A 75 30.62 -14.69 24.71
CA ARG A 75 29.35 -14.14 25.19
C ARG A 75 28.27 -15.20 25.17
N ASN A 76 27.23 -15.00 25.97
CA ASN A 76 26.10 -15.92 25.98
C ASN A 76 25.44 -15.91 24.60
N PRO A 77 25.20 -17.08 23.96
CA PRO A 77 24.55 -17.13 22.65
C PRO A 77 23.24 -16.36 22.57
N SER A 78 22.44 -16.28 23.64
CA SER A 78 21.22 -15.48 23.63
C SER A 78 21.50 -13.98 23.46
N GLU A 79 22.53 -13.46 24.13
CA GLU A 79 22.94 -12.05 24.03
C GLU A 79 23.51 -11.72 22.65
N VAL A 80 24.27 -12.65 22.05
CA VAL A 80 24.78 -12.50 20.68
C VAL A 80 23.62 -12.44 19.68
N ILE A 81 22.61 -13.31 19.83
CA ILE A 81 21.44 -13.33 18.95
C ILE A 81 20.59 -12.07 19.13
N GLU A 82 20.41 -11.59 20.36
CA GLU A 82 19.70 -10.32 20.63
C GLU A 82 20.41 -9.15 19.95
N LEU A 83 21.73 -9.01 20.12
CA LEU A 83 22.53 -7.97 19.47
C LEU A 83 22.36 -7.96 17.94
N LEU A 84 22.50 -9.13 17.31
CA LEU A 84 22.34 -9.26 15.86
C LEU A 84 20.91 -8.94 15.39
N THR A 85 19.90 -9.27 16.19
CA THR A 85 18.50 -8.98 15.88
C THR A 85 18.22 -7.49 15.99
N ASP A 86 18.77 -6.82 17.00
CA ASP A 86 18.65 -5.38 17.19
C ASP A 86 19.32 -4.62 16.04
N GLU A 87 20.52 -5.01 15.61
CA GLU A 87 21.19 -4.43 14.43
C GLU A 87 20.32 -4.56 13.16
N LEU A 88 19.75 -5.74 12.93
CA LEU A 88 18.85 -5.96 11.78
C LEU A 88 17.59 -5.08 11.87
N THR A 89 17.04 -4.92 13.08
CA THR A 89 15.84 -4.10 13.33
C THR A 89 16.15 -2.60 13.18
N GLU A 90 17.33 -2.13 13.57
CA GLU A 90 17.76 -0.74 13.36
C GLU A 90 18.01 -0.41 11.88
N MET A 91 18.41 -1.40 11.08
CA MET A 91 18.57 -1.23 9.64
C MET A 91 17.23 -1.13 8.89
N GLU A 92 16.15 -1.72 9.42
CA GLU A 92 14.85 -1.78 8.76
C GLU A 92 14.27 -0.39 8.42
N PRO A 93 14.25 0.61 9.32
CA PRO A 93 13.80 1.97 8.99
C PRO A 93 14.59 2.61 7.84
N ALA A 94 15.92 2.49 7.84
CA ALA A 94 16.77 3.11 6.83
C ALA A 94 16.63 2.44 5.45
N LEU A 95 16.47 1.11 5.43
CA LEU A 95 16.20 0.35 4.21
C LEU A 95 14.80 0.64 3.67
N SER A 96 13.80 0.70 4.56
CA SER A 96 12.41 1.06 4.21
C SER A 96 12.30 2.49 3.70
N GLU A 97 13.04 3.43 4.28
CA GLU A 97 13.11 4.80 3.81
C GLU A 97 13.72 4.88 2.40
N ARG A 98 14.81 4.17 2.12
CA ARG A 98 15.41 4.13 0.77
C ARG A 98 14.54 3.38 -0.24
N HIS A 99 13.84 2.33 0.19
CA HIS A 99 12.88 1.61 -0.65
C HIS A 99 11.71 2.53 -1.02
N SER A 100 11.12 3.22 -0.05
CA SER A 100 10.04 4.19 -0.27
C SER A 100 10.50 5.43 -1.06
N GLN A 101 11.76 5.84 -0.98
CA GLN A 101 12.33 6.88 -1.85
C GLN A 101 12.50 6.39 -3.30
N THR A 102 12.78 5.09 -3.50
CA THR A 102 12.83 4.46 -4.82
C THR A 102 11.44 4.39 -5.45
N GLU A 103 10.41 4.07 -4.67
CA GLU A 103 9.00 4.12 -5.10
C GLU A 103 8.53 5.54 -5.40
N ARG A 104 8.94 6.54 -4.59
CA ARG A 104 8.66 7.97 -4.85
C ARG A 104 9.32 8.48 -6.14
N ASN A 105 10.40 7.85 -6.61
CA ASN A 105 11.09 8.18 -7.86
C ASN A 105 10.56 7.46 -9.10
N LEU A 106 9.49 6.66 -9.01
CA LEU A 106 8.84 6.05 -10.16
C LEU A 106 7.92 7.05 -10.88
N GLN A 107 8.38 8.27 -11.19
CA GLN A 107 7.75 9.07 -12.26
C GLN A 107 8.04 8.39 -13.60
N ARG A 108 7.28 7.33 -13.90
CA ARG A 108 7.56 6.41 -15.00
C ARG A 108 6.44 6.46 -16.03
N PHE A 109 6.82 6.80 -17.25
CA PHE A 109 5.98 6.70 -18.44
C PHE A 109 6.44 5.49 -19.26
N ASP A 110 5.60 4.47 -19.33
CA ASP A 110 5.84 3.29 -20.16
C ASP A 110 4.88 3.29 -21.35
N VAL A 111 5.42 3.14 -22.56
CA VAL A 111 4.62 2.94 -23.78
C VAL A 111 4.36 1.45 -23.97
N LEU A 112 3.11 1.04 -23.85
CA LEU A 112 2.67 -0.34 -23.99
C LEU A 112 2.29 -0.60 -25.46
N LYS A 113 3.07 -1.49 -26.10
CA LYS A 113 3.00 -1.71 -27.55
C LYS A 113 1.97 -2.75 -28.01
N SER A 114 1.43 -3.53 -27.09
CA SER A 114 0.46 -4.59 -27.42
C SER A 114 -0.65 -4.64 -26.38
N ARG A 115 -1.83 -5.11 -26.82
CA ARG A 115 -2.99 -5.35 -25.96
C ARG A 115 -2.67 -6.31 -24.82
N GLN A 116 -1.95 -7.40 -25.10
CA GLN A 116 -1.56 -8.38 -24.08
C GLN A 116 -0.69 -7.76 -22.98
N THR A 117 0.31 -6.95 -23.34
CA THR A 117 1.16 -6.27 -22.35
C THR A 117 0.35 -5.25 -21.54
N MET A 118 -0.61 -4.57 -22.17
CA MET A 118 -1.51 -3.64 -21.52
C MET A 118 -2.45 -4.33 -20.52
N ILE A 119 -3.12 -5.41 -20.92
CA ILE A 119 -3.98 -6.19 -20.01
C ILE A 119 -3.16 -6.76 -18.85
N LYS A 120 -1.96 -7.31 -19.11
CA LYS A 120 -1.05 -7.75 -18.04
C LYS A 120 -0.71 -6.63 -17.06
N ARG A 121 -0.52 -5.40 -17.57
CA ARG A 121 -0.24 -4.23 -16.72
C ARG A 121 -1.45 -3.83 -15.89
N ILE A 122 -2.64 -3.80 -16.48
CA ILE A 122 -3.90 -3.48 -15.80
C ILE A 122 -4.14 -4.48 -14.66
N ARG A 123 -4.03 -5.79 -14.95
CA ARG A 123 -4.16 -6.86 -13.95
C ARG A 123 -3.19 -6.68 -12.78
N SER A 124 -1.92 -6.38 -13.08
CA SER A 124 -0.91 -6.09 -12.05
C SER A 124 -1.32 -4.91 -11.17
N TYR A 125 -1.74 -3.79 -11.76
CA TYR A 125 -2.14 -2.62 -10.96
C TYR A 125 -3.41 -2.87 -10.13
N ILE A 126 -4.38 -3.61 -10.64
CA ILE A 126 -5.58 -3.99 -9.86
C ILE A 126 -5.20 -4.94 -8.72
N ALA A 127 -4.29 -5.89 -8.95
CA ALA A 127 -3.80 -6.81 -7.93
C ALA A 127 -3.10 -6.07 -6.79
N ASP A 128 -2.36 -5.01 -7.09
CA ASP A 128 -1.62 -4.20 -6.10
C ASP A 128 -2.49 -3.10 -5.45
N ALA A 129 -3.77 -2.95 -5.87
CA ALA A 129 -4.66 -1.91 -5.37
C ALA A 129 -4.97 -2.07 -3.87
N SER A 130 -4.95 -0.95 -3.16
CA SER A 130 -5.17 -0.87 -1.71
C SER A 130 -6.35 0.01 -1.29
N ASN A 131 -6.74 1.01 -2.10
CA ASN A 131 -7.73 2.02 -1.71
C ASN A 131 -8.88 2.16 -2.72
N GLU A 132 -8.57 2.48 -3.97
CA GLU A 132 -9.58 2.73 -4.99
C GLU A 132 -9.10 2.40 -6.42
N ILE A 133 -10.05 1.98 -7.25
CA ILE A 133 -9.88 1.72 -8.68
C ILE A 133 -10.97 2.49 -9.43
N THR A 134 -10.58 3.28 -10.44
CA THR A 134 -11.51 3.66 -11.53
C THR A 134 -11.11 2.94 -12.80
N LEU A 135 -12.08 2.29 -13.46
CA LEU A 135 -11.84 1.54 -14.68
C LEU A 135 -12.93 1.81 -15.70
N SER A 136 -12.58 2.39 -16.84
CA SER A 136 -13.39 2.40 -18.05
C SER A 136 -12.92 1.28 -18.96
N ILE A 137 -13.75 0.28 -19.22
CA ILE A 137 -13.41 -0.90 -20.01
C ILE A 137 -14.58 -1.29 -20.92
N SER A 138 -14.31 -1.91 -22.07
CA SER A 138 -15.39 -2.39 -22.93
C SER A 138 -15.99 -3.69 -22.38
N TYR A 139 -17.26 -3.93 -22.67
CA TYR A 139 -17.98 -5.15 -22.28
C TYR A 139 -17.24 -6.42 -22.70
N GLU A 140 -16.67 -6.46 -23.91
CA GLU A 140 -15.94 -7.62 -24.42
C GLU A 140 -14.64 -7.93 -23.65
N GLN A 141 -14.11 -6.96 -22.91
CA GLN A 141 -12.80 -7.04 -22.27
C GLN A 141 -12.84 -7.14 -20.76
N LEU A 142 -13.99 -6.83 -20.15
CA LEU A 142 -14.19 -7.01 -18.71
C LEU A 142 -13.76 -8.41 -18.22
N PRO A 143 -14.09 -9.52 -18.92
CA PRO A 143 -13.69 -10.87 -18.48
C PRO A 143 -12.19 -11.11 -18.34
N GLU A 144 -11.34 -10.28 -18.96
CA GLU A 144 -9.88 -10.41 -18.84
C GLU A 144 -9.31 -9.91 -17.51
N VAL A 145 -10.11 -9.18 -16.73
CA VAL A 145 -9.69 -8.54 -15.47
C VAL A 145 -10.66 -8.81 -14.30
N GLU A 146 -11.74 -9.57 -14.54
CA GLU A 146 -12.76 -9.88 -13.52
C GLU A 146 -12.18 -10.55 -12.27
N ASP A 147 -11.24 -11.48 -12.43
CA ASP A 147 -10.65 -12.20 -11.31
C ASP A 147 -9.83 -11.26 -10.41
N GLU A 148 -9.05 -10.35 -11.00
CA GLU A 148 -8.31 -9.35 -10.24
C GLU A 148 -9.23 -8.32 -9.57
N LEU A 149 -10.29 -7.89 -10.27
CA LEU A 149 -11.28 -6.98 -9.71
C LEU A 149 -11.99 -7.60 -8.51
N ARG A 150 -12.42 -8.86 -8.62
CA ARG A 150 -13.03 -9.61 -7.52
C ARG A 150 -12.10 -9.71 -6.33
N ALA A 151 -10.86 -10.10 -6.57
CA ALA A 151 -9.87 -10.14 -5.51
C ALA A 151 -9.63 -8.76 -4.86
N ALA A 152 -9.77 -7.66 -5.58
CA ALA A 152 -9.65 -6.31 -5.03
C ALA A 152 -10.86 -5.93 -4.16
N VAL A 153 -12.08 -6.22 -4.63
CA VAL A 153 -13.32 -6.02 -3.85
C VAL A 153 -13.30 -6.86 -2.57
N ASP A 154 -12.87 -8.12 -2.64
CA ASP A 154 -12.72 -9.00 -1.47
C ASP A 154 -11.75 -8.43 -0.41
N ARG A 155 -10.76 -7.62 -0.82
CA ARG A 155 -9.85 -6.90 0.08
C ARG A 155 -10.41 -5.57 0.61
N GLY A 156 -11.61 -5.17 0.17
CA GLY A 156 -12.26 -3.92 0.56
C GLY A 156 -11.85 -2.70 -0.28
N VAL A 157 -11.25 -2.90 -1.45
CA VAL A 157 -10.89 -1.81 -2.38
C VAL A 157 -12.15 -1.26 -3.03
N LEU A 158 -12.31 0.07 -3.06
CA LEU A 158 -13.41 0.73 -3.76
C LEU A 158 -13.23 0.58 -5.28
N ALA A 159 -14.01 -0.28 -5.93
CA ALA A 159 -13.94 -0.53 -7.35
C ALA A 159 -15.09 0.15 -8.11
N MET A 160 -14.77 1.17 -8.90
CA MET A 160 -15.72 1.95 -9.70
C MET A 160 -15.50 1.67 -11.19
N VAL A 161 -16.42 0.90 -11.78
CA VAL A 161 -16.26 0.37 -13.14
C VAL A 161 -17.28 0.99 -14.08
N LEU A 162 -16.80 1.60 -15.15
CA LEU A 162 -17.60 2.01 -16.30
C LEU A 162 -17.45 0.97 -17.40
N VAL A 163 -18.52 0.23 -17.69
CA VAL A 163 -18.56 -0.76 -18.76
C VAL A 163 -19.14 -0.12 -20.02
N THR A 164 -18.38 -0.16 -21.11
CA THR A 164 -18.69 0.56 -22.36
C THR A 164 -18.97 -0.39 -23.52
N GLY A 165 -19.69 0.09 -24.54
CA GLY A 165 -20.11 -0.73 -25.67
C GLY A 165 -21.08 -1.86 -25.28
N VAL A 166 -21.84 -1.67 -24.20
CA VAL A 166 -22.81 -2.66 -23.71
C VAL A 166 -23.99 -2.74 -24.69
N PRO A 167 -24.32 -3.91 -25.26
CA PRO A 167 -25.51 -4.02 -26.10
C PRO A 167 -26.77 -3.85 -25.24
N ALA A 168 -27.82 -3.24 -25.80
CA ALA A 168 -29.06 -2.98 -25.05
C ALA A 168 -29.61 -4.26 -24.38
N ASN A 169 -30.01 -4.15 -23.11
CA ASN A 169 -30.57 -5.24 -22.28
C ASN A 169 -29.64 -6.45 -22.04
N SER A 170 -28.31 -6.27 -22.11
CA SER A 170 -27.37 -7.40 -22.01
C SER A 170 -26.84 -7.71 -20.61
N LEU A 171 -27.03 -6.81 -19.64
CA LEU A 171 -26.40 -6.91 -18.33
C LEU A 171 -27.44 -6.76 -17.22
N GLU A 172 -27.51 -7.76 -16.36
CA GLU A 172 -28.25 -7.72 -15.09
C GLU A 172 -27.29 -7.29 -13.97
N ALA A 173 -27.80 -6.60 -12.96
CA ALA A 173 -26.99 -6.13 -11.81
C ALA A 173 -26.20 -7.28 -11.15
N ALA A 174 -26.80 -8.48 -11.05
CA ALA A 174 -26.18 -9.66 -10.47
C ALA A 174 -24.90 -10.13 -11.19
N ALA A 175 -24.67 -9.70 -12.44
CA ALA A 175 -23.44 -10.01 -13.16
C ALA A 175 -22.21 -9.28 -12.61
N PHE A 176 -22.39 -8.27 -11.76
CA PHE A 176 -21.31 -7.47 -11.18
C PHE A 176 -21.09 -7.74 -9.69
N ASP A 177 -21.88 -8.63 -9.10
CA ASP A 177 -21.74 -9.04 -7.71
C ASP A 177 -20.32 -9.56 -7.42
N GLY A 178 -19.70 -8.97 -6.41
CA GLY A 178 -18.31 -9.21 -6.02
C GLY A 178 -17.26 -8.77 -7.03
N ILE A 179 -17.59 -8.23 -8.21
CA ILE A 179 -16.60 -7.75 -9.20
C ILE A 179 -16.31 -6.27 -9.02
N ALA A 180 -17.30 -5.47 -8.60
CA ALA A 180 -17.12 -4.05 -8.40
C ALA A 180 -17.98 -3.55 -7.25
N THR A 181 -17.62 -2.40 -6.68
CA THR A 181 -18.47 -1.70 -5.70
C THR A 181 -19.55 -0.89 -6.42
N LEU A 182 -19.20 -0.24 -7.52
CA LEU A 182 -20.12 0.55 -8.34
C LEU A 182 -19.92 0.20 -9.81
N VAL A 183 -21.02 -0.04 -10.54
CA VAL A 183 -20.98 -0.19 -11.99
C VAL A 183 -21.94 0.77 -12.66
N ARG A 184 -21.39 1.50 -13.63
CA ARG A 184 -22.18 2.23 -14.62
C ARG A 184 -21.94 1.66 -16.01
N THR A 185 -22.93 1.77 -16.88
CA THR A 185 -22.86 1.29 -18.27
C THR A 185 -23.11 2.41 -19.26
N TRP A 186 -22.46 2.30 -20.41
CA TRP A 186 -22.71 3.18 -21.54
C TRP A 186 -22.65 2.41 -22.85
N ASP A 187 -23.54 2.75 -23.80
CA ASP A 187 -23.63 2.07 -25.10
C ASP A 187 -22.54 2.54 -26.08
N GLN A 188 -21.89 3.67 -25.80
CA GLN A 188 -20.76 4.18 -26.57
C GLN A 188 -19.46 3.52 -26.11
N ILE A 189 -18.51 3.39 -27.04
CA ILE A 189 -17.14 2.93 -26.72
C ILE A 189 -16.30 4.15 -26.34
N THR A 190 -15.63 4.07 -25.19
CA THR A 190 -14.68 5.10 -24.74
C THR A 190 -13.25 4.54 -24.74
N PRO A 191 -12.22 5.40 -24.67
CA PRO A 191 -10.87 4.94 -24.38
C PRO A 191 -10.84 4.12 -23.09
N LEU A 192 -9.98 3.10 -23.05
CA LEU A 192 -9.74 2.40 -21.79
C LEU A 192 -8.96 3.33 -20.88
N THR A 193 -9.48 3.56 -19.68
CA THR A 193 -8.79 4.34 -18.65
C THR A 193 -8.81 3.56 -17.34
N LEU A 194 -7.65 3.40 -16.73
CA LEU A 194 -7.50 2.85 -15.39
C LEU A 194 -6.84 3.91 -14.53
N THR A 195 -7.33 4.12 -13.31
CA THR A 195 -6.53 4.70 -12.23
C THR A 195 -6.61 3.80 -10.99
N VAL A 196 -5.49 3.66 -10.28
CA VAL A 196 -5.40 2.89 -9.03
C VAL A 196 -4.70 3.74 -7.98
N ASP A 197 -5.32 3.86 -6.81
CA ASP A 197 -4.80 4.54 -5.62
C ASP A 197 -4.26 5.95 -5.89
N GLN A 198 -4.84 6.64 -6.87
CA GLN A 198 -4.40 7.94 -7.36
C GLN A 198 -2.90 8.02 -7.74
N GLN A 199 -2.26 6.87 -7.99
CA GLN A 199 -0.83 6.78 -8.23
C GLN A 199 -0.51 6.11 -9.56
N TYR A 200 -1.27 5.08 -9.95
CA TYR A 200 -1.05 4.31 -11.17
C TYR A 200 -2.15 4.61 -12.18
N SER A 201 -1.80 4.66 -13.46
CA SER A 201 -2.78 4.78 -14.53
C SER A 201 -2.37 4.05 -15.80
N VAL A 202 -3.35 3.54 -16.53
CA VAL A 202 -3.19 3.07 -17.92
C VAL A 202 -4.24 3.78 -18.78
N LEU A 203 -3.80 4.34 -19.90
CA LEU A 203 -4.66 4.99 -20.89
C LEU A 203 -4.46 4.30 -22.24
N ALA A 204 -5.52 3.82 -22.86
CA ALA A 204 -5.45 3.19 -24.17
C ALA A 204 -6.49 3.76 -25.15
N PRO A 205 -6.09 4.17 -26.36
CA PRO A 205 -7.02 4.60 -27.40
C PRO A 205 -8.00 3.49 -27.80
N VAL A 206 -9.22 3.87 -28.16
CA VAL A 206 -10.29 2.96 -28.61
C VAL A 206 -9.82 2.00 -29.72
N ASP A 207 -9.08 2.51 -30.70
CA ASP A 207 -8.60 1.69 -31.84
C ASP A 207 -7.71 0.53 -31.41
N MET A 208 -6.96 0.68 -30.32
CA MET A 208 -6.12 -0.40 -29.77
C MET A 208 -6.96 -1.51 -29.12
N MET A 209 -8.21 -1.21 -28.77
CA MET A 209 -9.15 -2.15 -28.20
C MET A 209 -9.97 -2.89 -29.24
N VAL A 210 -10.32 -2.20 -30.32
CA VAL A 210 -11.13 -2.77 -31.41
C VAL A 210 -10.25 -3.50 -32.44
N ARG A 211 -8.96 -3.15 -32.59
CA ARG A 211 -8.09 -3.71 -33.64
C ARG A 211 -6.81 -4.35 -33.08
N SER A 212 -6.57 -5.61 -33.46
CA SER A 212 -5.39 -6.38 -33.02
C SER A 212 -4.04 -5.85 -33.53
N ASN A 213 -4.02 -5.10 -34.64
CA ASN A 213 -2.80 -4.59 -35.30
C ASN A 213 -2.71 -3.05 -35.28
N SER A 214 -3.26 -2.38 -34.25
CA SER A 214 -3.18 -0.93 -34.15
C SER A 214 -1.73 -0.44 -34.00
N GLU A 215 -1.36 0.61 -34.74
CA GLU A 215 -0.09 1.33 -34.54
C GLU A 215 -0.13 2.25 -33.32
N LEU A 216 -1.32 2.51 -32.77
CA LEU A 216 -1.49 3.27 -31.54
C LEU A 216 -0.96 2.48 -30.34
N ARG A 217 -0.64 3.21 -29.27
CA ARG A 217 0.04 2.67 -28.09
C ARG A 217 -0.72 3.11 -26.85
N ALA A 218 -0.81 2.23 -25.87
CA ALA A 218 -1.30 2.59 -24.54
C ALA A 218 -0.14 3.20 -23.74
N ILE A 219 -0.48 4.08 -22.80
CA ILE A 219 0.47 4.72 -21.91
C ILE A 219 0.17 4.24 -20.49
N SER A 220 1.19 3.71 -19.82
CA SER A 220 1.17 3.48 -18.39
C SER A 220 1.92 4.59 -17.69
N LEU A 221 1.32 5.16 -16.66
CA LEU A 221 1.84 6.27 -15.88
C LEU A 221 1.85 5.89 -14.39
N VAL A 222 2.94 6.21 -13.71
CA VAL A 222 3.02 6.18 -12.24
C VAL A 222 3.37 7.58 -11.78
N GLN A 223 2.39 8.36 -11.30
CA GLN A 223 2.63 9.74 -10.88
C GLN A 223 1.48 10.30 -10.01
N ARG A 224 1.76 10.51 -8.72
CA ARG A 224 0.80 11.05 -7.73
C ARG A 224 0.24 12.44 -8.06
N GLN A 225 0.90 13.20 -8.93
CA GLN A 225 0.46 14.55 -9.31
C GLN A 225 -0.46 14.56 -10.54
N LEU A 226 -0.34 13.57 -11.43
CA LEU A 226 -1.08 13.54 -12.69
C LEU A 226 -2.25 12.56 -12.66
N VAL A 227 -2.12 11.44 -11.96
CA VAL A 227 -3.20 10.44 -11.87
C VAL A 227 -4.47 10.98 -11.19
N PRO A 228 -4.42 11.89 -10.19
CA PRO A 228 -5.64 12.54 -9.69
C PRO A 228 -6.38 13.34 -10.77
N ILE A 229 -5.66 13.97 -11.73
CA ILE A 229 -6.28 14.70 -12.85
C ILE A 229 -7.02 13.73 -13.77
N LEU A 230 -6.44 12.54 -14.02
CA LEU A 230 -7.08 11.50 -14.83
C LEU A 230 -8.31 10.92 -14.13
N THR A 231 -8.22 10.73 -12.81
CA THR A 231 -9.36 10.31 -11.97
C THR A 231 -10.47 11.37 -12.02
N GLY A 232 -10.13 12.66 -11.93
CA GLY A 232 -11.09 13.75 -12.10
C GLY A 232 -11.71 13.81 -13.49
N SER A 233 -10.94 13.53 -14.55
CA SER A 233 -11.46 13.41 -15.91
C SER A 233 -12.48 12.28 -16.03
N PHE A 234 -12.25 11.14 -15.36
CA PHE A 234 -13.21 10.03 -15.31
C PHE A 234 -14.56 10.46 -14.72
N PHE A 235 -14.54 11.09 -13.54
CA PHE A 235 -15.75 11.58 -12.88
C PHE A 235 -16.39 12.78 -13.58
N GLY A 236 -15.62 13.61 -14.27
CA GLY A 236 -16.15 14.77 -14.99
C GLY A 236 -16.78 14.44 -16.34
N ASN A 237 -16.17 13.52 -17.10
CA ASN A 237 -16.49 13.34 -18.50
C ASN A 237 -17.29 12.07 -18.80
N TYR A 238 -17.17 11.04 -17.98
CA TYR A 238 -17.73 9.72 -18.31
C TYR A 238 -18.71 9.18 -17.27
N TRP A 239 -18.40 9.31 -15.97
CA TRP A 239 -19.25 8.77 -14.90
C TRP A 239 -20.68 9.35 -14.87
N PRO A 240 -20.91 10.68 -15.01
CA PRO A 240 -22.24 11.27 -14.84
C PRO A 240 -23.18 11.01 -16.02
N ILE A 241 -22.64 10.72 -17.20
CA ILE A 241 -23.42 10.48 -18.42
C ILE A 241 -23.78 8.99 -18.61
N ALA A 242 -23.18 8.11 -17.82
CA ALA A 242 -23.42 6.67 -17.86
C ALA A 242 -24.58 6.27 -16.94
N ALA A 243 -25.26 5.17 -17.28
CA ALA A 243 -26.38 4.65 -16.51
C ALA A 243 -25.89 3.82 -15.31
N GLU A 244 -26.35 4.13 -14.11
CA GLU A 244 -26.10 3.33 -12.91
C GLU A 244 -26.84 1.99 -12.98
N VAL A 245 -26.11 0.88 -12.86
CA VAL A 245 -26.66 -0.48 -12.99
C VAL A 245 -26.38 -1.39 -11.79
N TYR A 246 -25.34 -1.08 -11.01
CA TYR A 246 -24.98 -1.83 -9.82
C TYR A 246 -24.39 -0.89 -8.77
N VAL A 247 -24.83 -1.09 -7.53
CA VAL A 247 -24.30 -0.47 -6.32
C VAL A 247 -24.27 -1.58 -5.27
N ASP A 248 -23.09 -1.83 -4.73
CA ASP A 248 -22.91 -2.82 -3.66
C ASP A 248 -23.50 -2.33 -2.34
N ASP A 249 -23.81 -3.27 -1.43
CA ASP A 249 -24.28 -2.92 -0.10
C ASP A 249 -23.17 -2.20 0.69
N PRO A 250 -23.50 -1.16 1.48
CA PRO A 250 -22.50 -0.46 2.27
C PRO A 250 -21.94 -1.38 3.36
N ARG A 251 -20.68 -1.14 3.76
CA ARG A 251 -20.03 -1.96 4.78
C ARG A 251 -20.79 -1.88 6.11
N SER A 252 -20.82 -3.01 6.82
CA SER A 252 -21.38 -3.06 8.16
C SER A 252 -20.57 -2.18 9.12
N LEU A 253 -21.26 -1.36 9.91
CA LEU A 253 -20.64 -0.49 10.90
C LEU A 253 -20.47 -1.21 12.26
N PRO A 254 -19.42 -0.90 13.04
CA PRO A 254 -18.40 0.11 12.78
C PRO A 254 -17.40 -0.31 11.71
N ALA A 255 -16.92 0.66 10.92
CA ALA A 255 -15.96 0.41 9.85
C ALA A 255 -14.90 1.53 9.74
N GLU A 256 -13.66 1.12 9.48
CA GLU A 256 -12.52 2.00 9.23
C GLU A 256 -12.22 2.10 7.73
N TYR A 257 -11.94 3.31 7.24
CA TYR A 257 -11.75 3.62 5.83
C TYR A 257 -10.38 4.28 5.63
N GLY A 258 -9.49 3.61 4.90
CA GLY A 258 -8.26 4.23 4.36
C GLY A 258 -8.50 5.09 3.12
N CYS A 259 -9.65 4.89 2.46
CA CYS A 259 -10.10 5.67 1.32
C CYS A 259 -11.29 6.56 1.72
N PHE A 260 -11.08 7.88 1.78
CA PHE A 260 -12.13 8.84 2.15
C PHE A 260 -13.35 8.76 1.22
N ARG A 261 -13.14 8.54 -0.09
CA ARG A 261 -14.23 8.40 -1.07
C ARG A 261 -15.13 7.21 -0.74
N HIS A 262 -14.57 6.12 -0.25
CA HIS A 262 -15.34 4.94 0.17
C HIS A 262 -16.15 5.25 1.44
N ALA A 263 -15.60 6.03 2.38
CA ALA A 263 -16.37 6.49 3.54
C ALA A 263 -17.57 7.35 3.14
N VAL A 264 -17.39 8.24 2.17
CA VAL A 264 -18.48 9.07 1.63
C VAL A 264 -19.55 8.22 0.93
N LEU A 265 -19.16 7.19 0.18
CA LEU A 265 -20.10 6.26 -0.45
C LEU A 265 -20.96 5.56 0.62
N ASP A 266 -20.32 4.88 1.57
CA ASP A 266 -21.03 4.11 2.59
C ASP A 266 -21.91 5.01 3.46
N ALA A 267 -21.40 6.20 3.84
CA ALA A 267 -22.19 7.18 4.55
C ALA A 267 -23.44 7.61 3.77
N THR A 268 -23.31 7.80 2.45
CA THR A 268 -24.43 8.16 1.59
C THR A 268 -25.49 7.05 1.55
N LEU A 269 -25.07 5.79 1.44
CA LEU A 269 -25.98 4.65 1.39
C LEU A 269 -26.68 4.44 2.74
N HIS A 270 -25.97 4.51 3.87
CA HIS A 270 -26.58 4.42 5.19
C HIS A 270 -27.59 5.54 5.45
N LEU A 271 -27.26 6.79 5.11
CA LEU A 271 -28.16 7.93 5.29
C LEU A 271 -29.42 7.84 4.43
N ARG A 272 -29.33 7.27 3.22
CA ARG A 272 -30.49 7.05 2.35
C ARG A 272 -31.43 5.96 2.86
N ASP A 273 -30.89 5.02 3.63
CA ASP A 273 -31.64 3.98 4.33
C ASP A 273 -32.16 4.46 5.71
N ASP A 274 -32.11 5.76 6.00
CA ASP A 274 -32.47 6.36 7.29
C ASP A 274 -31.72 5.75 8.48
N ARG A 275 -30.49 5.24 8.25
CA ARG A 275 -29.61 4.70 9.31
C ARG A 275 -28.68 5.81 9.80
N PRO A 276 -28.84 6.29 11.04
CA PRO A 276 -27.98 7.34 11.57
C PRO A 276 -26.57 6.81 11.81
N ILE A 277 -25.58 7.62 11.47
CA ILE A 277 -24.16 7.27 11.58
C ILE A 277 -23.38 8.43 12.19
N SER A 278 -22.34 8.08 12.95
CA SER A 278 -21.36 9.02 13.49
C SER A 278 -19.98 8.78 12.91
N ILE A 279 -19.18 9.84 12.87
CA ILE A 279 -17.79 9.85 12.42
C ILE A 279 -16.85 10.14 13.57
N ASP A 280 -15.71 9.46 13.58
CA ASP A 280 -14.51 9.83 14.35
C ASP A 280 -13.30 9.83 13.38
N THR A 281 -12.61 10.97 13.29
CA THR A 281 -11.39 11.06 12.47
C THR A 281 -10.48 12.22 12.89
N ALA A 282 -9.18 12.06 12.66
CA ALA A 282 -8.21 13.14 12.76
C ALA A 282 -8.27 14.04 11.52
N VAL A 283 -8.31 15.35 11.73
CA VAL A 283 -8.44 16.34 10.67
C VAL A 283 -7.45 17.48 10.80
N THR A 284 -7.30 18.24 9.73
CA THR A 284 -6.56 19.50 9.70
C THR A 284 -7.40 20.57 8.99
N PRO A 285 -7.52 21.80 9.49
CA PRO A 285 -8.20 22.87 8.78
C PRO A 285 -7.61 23.12 7.39
N CYS A 286 -8.44 23.22 6.36
CA CYS A 286 -7.96 23.45 4.99
C CYS A 286 -7.24 24.80 4.82
N ARG A 287 -7.49 25.75 5.73
CA ARG A 287 -6.89 27.10 5.73
C ARG A 287 -5.72 27.26 6.71
N ASP A 288 -5.47 26.27 7.56
CA ASP A 288 -4.38 26.28 8.55
C ASP A 288 -3.86 24.85 8.77
N THR A 289 -2.77 24.52 8.08
CA THR A 289 -2.29 23.14 7.94
C THR A 289 -1.49 22.63 9.13
N GLU A 290 -1.20 23.46 10.14
CA GLU A 290 -0.40 23.08 11.31
C GLU A 290 -1.27 22.65 12.51
N ASP A 291 -2.58 22.92 12.48
CA ASP A 291 -3.49 22.65 13.60
C ASP A 291 -4.22 21.32 13.43
N ARG A 292 -3.59 20.23 13.89
CA ARG A 292 -4.21 18.89 13.83
C ARG A 292 -5.20 18.70 14.98
N GLN A 293 -6.43 18.34 14.63
CA GLN A 293 -7.56 18.17 15.56
C GLN A 293 -8.24 16.81 15.34
N SER A 294 -9.20 16.46 16.20
CA SER A 294 -10.11 15.33 15.98
C SER A 294 -11.54 15.87 15.85
N ILE A 295 -12.30 15.26 14.96
CA ILE A 295 -13.73 15.51 14.77
C ILE A 295 -14.48 14.26 15.16
N GLU A 296 -15.39 14.42 16.12
CA GLU A 296 -16.41 13.45 16.49
C GLU A 296 -17.80 14.08 16.33
N GLY A 297 -18.73 13.37 15.71
CA GLY A 297 -20.12 13.81 15.63
C GLY A 297 -20.98 13.03 14.64
N THR A 298 -22.25 13.40 14.54
CA THR A 298 -23.21 12.75 13.64
C THR A 298 -23.02 13.24 12.21
N VAL A 299 -22.95 12.32 11.25
CA VAL A 299 -22.99 12.66 9.83
C VAL A 299 -24.44 12.97 9.45
N ILE A 300 -24.69 14.18 8.94
CA ILE A 300 -26.04 14.68 8.62
C ILE A 300 -26.24 14.89 7.11
N GLY A 301 -25.24 14.56 6.30
CA GLY A 301 -25.30 14.65 4.84
C GLY A 301 -23.96 14.38 4.19
N THR A 302 -23.99 14.24 2.87
CA THR A 302 -22.82 14.02 2.02
C THR A 302 -22.88 14.91 0.79
N HIS A 303 -21.72 15.22 0.22
CA HIS A 303 -21.55 15.79 -1.11
C HIS A 303 -20.80 14.78 -1.97
N GLN A 304 -21.48 14.18 -2.96
CA GLN A 304 -20.92 13.11 -3.77
C GLN A 304 -21.60 13.00 -5.14
N GLY A 305 -20.84 12.52 -6.13
CA GLY A 305 -21.31 12.19 -7.48
C GLY A 305 -21.07 10.73 -7.89
N LEU A 306 -20.90 9.84 -6.92
CA LEU A 306 -20.65 8.40 -7.11
C LEU A 306 -21.94 7.66 -7.44
N VAL A 307 -23.03 7.93 -6.71
CA VAL A 307 -24.34 7.26 -6.83
C VAL A 307 -25.52 8.23 -6.91
N GLU A 308 -26.58 7.89 -7.65
CA GLU A 308 -27.77 8.74 -7.79
C GLU A 308 -28.69 8.69 -6.55
N PRO A 309 -29.29 9.82 -6.10
CA PRO A 309 -29.10 11.18 -6.60
C PRO A 309 -27.76 11.79 -6.18
N ALA A 310 -27.09 12.43 -7.13
CA ALA A 310 -25.89 13.23 -6.87
C ALA A 310 -26.18 14.43 -5.94
N THR A 311 -25.18 14.81 -5.13
CA THR A 311 -25.24 15.89 -4.12
C THR A 311 -24.02 16.81 -4.15
N ASN A 312 -23.11 16.56 -5.09
CA ASN A 312 -21.95 17.40 -5.36
C ASN A 312 -22.29 18.60 -6.26
N ASP A 313 -21.58 19.69 -6.05
CA ASP A 313 -21.57 20.89 -6.88
C ASP A 313 -20.58 20.77 -8.05
N PHE A 314 -19.52 19.95 -7.92
CA PHE A 314 -18.53 19.70 -8.97
C PHE A 314 -18.05 18.23 -8.99
N PRO A 315 -17.53 17.72 -10.13
CA PRO A 315 -17.41 16.27 -10.36
C PRO A 315 -16.58 15.48 -9.35
N VAL A 316 -15.57 16.10 -8.75
CA VAL A 316 -14.64 15.43 -7.81
C VAL A 316 -14.95 15.72 -6.34
N GLU A 317 -16.01 16.47 -6.04
CA GLU A 317 -16.39 16.75 -4.66
C GLU A 317 -16.84 15.48 -3.94
N ASN A 318 -16.19 15.18 -2.83
CA ASN A 318 -16.47 14.05 -1.96
C ASN A 318 -16.26 14.53 -0.52
N SER A 319 -17.35 14.82 0.17
CA SER A 319 -17.30 15.47 1.48
C SER A 319 -18.39 14.93 2.40
N LEU A 320 -18.09 14.89 3.69
CA LEU A 320 -19.03 14.56 4.76
C LEU A 320 -19.48 15.84 5.46
N VAL A 321 -20.78 15.97 5.71
CA VAL A 321 -21.35 17.05 6.49
C VAL A 321 -21.58 16.54 7.91
N VAL A 322 -20.87 17.11 8.88
CA VAL A 322 -20.85 16.62 10.26
C VAL A 322 -21.45 17.66 11.20
N LYS A 323 -22.28 17.21 12.13
CA LYS A 323 -22.79 18.03 13.24
C LYS A 323 -21.98 17.74 14.50
N THR A 324 -21.12 18.67 14.89
CA THR A 324 -20.23 18.57 16.07
C THR A 324 -20.56 19.69 17.06
N ASN A 325 -20.74 19.41 18.36
CA ASN A 325 -20.91 20.44 19.40
C ASN A 325 -21.87 21.61 19.03
N ASN A 326 -22.98 21.29 18.35
CA ASN A 326 -23.99 22.23 17.86
C ASN A 326 -23.56 23.17 16.71
N ARG A 327 -22.48 22.84 15.99
CA ARG A 327 -22.01 23.47 14.75
C ARG A 327 -22.07 22.45 13.62
N ARG A 328 -22.29 22.93 12.40
CA ARG A 328 -22.19 22.15 11.15
C ARG A 328 -20.83 22.44 10.54
N VAL A 329 -20.09 21.40 10.19
CA VAL A 329 -18.79 21.48 9.51
C VAL A 329 -18.75 20.54 8.33
N THR A 330 -17.89 20.82 7.34
CA THR A 330 -17.61 19.92 6.22
C THR A 330 -16.21 19.32 6.34
N VAL A 331 -16.11 18.02 6.07
CA VAL A 331 -14.85 17.28 6.05
C VAL A 331 -14.65 16.72 4.65
N GLY A 332 -13.52 17.02 4.02
CA GLY A 332 -13.10 16.44 2.75
C GLY A 332 -11.95 15.45 2.93
N GLY A 333 -11.66 14.68 1.89
CA GLY A 333 -10.54 13.73 1.87
C GLY A 333 -9.19 14.39 1.55
N PRO A 334 -8.13 13.58 1.35
CA PRO A 334 -6.81 14.10 1.01
C PRO A 334 -6.83 15.03 -0.21
N GLY A 335 -6.24 16.23 -0.06
CA GLY A 335 -6.25 17.28 -1.07
C GLY A 335 -7.49 18.19 -1.04
N ALA A 336 -8.34 18.09 -0.01
CA ALA A 336 -9.46 19.01 0.21
C ALA A 336 -8.98 20.46 0.32
N MET A 337 -9.76 21.38 -0.27
CA MET A 337 -9.44 22.81 -0.29
C MET A 337 -10.67 23.69 -0.01
N LEU A 338 -11.87 23.17 -0.21
CA LEU A 338 -13.12 23.94 -0.11
C LEU A 338 -13.83 23.70 1.21
N GLU A 339 -13.66 22.50 1.75
CA GLU A 339 -14.20 22.06 3.03
C GLU A 339 -13.56 22.79 4.21
N ASP A 340 -14.23 22.75 5.36
CA ASP A 340 -13.68 23.31 6.60
C ASP A 340 -12.41 22.55 7.03
N PHE A 341 -12.42 21.23 6.85
CA PHE A 341 -11.38 20.31 7.30
C PHE A 341 -11.01 19.26 6.26
N GLU A 342 -9.74 18.85 6.28
CA GLU A 342 -9.17 17.75 5.50
C GLU A 342 -8.89 16.55 6.43
N ALA A 343 -9.43 15.38 6.10
CA ALA A 343 -9.07 14.11 6.72
C ALA A 343 -7.99 13.40 5.89
N LYS A 344 -6.76 13.39 6.40
CA LYS A 344 -5.59 12.77 5.72
C LYS A 344 -5.40 11.30 6.07
N ASP A 345 -5.93 10.90 7.21
CA ASP A 345 -5.76 9.57 7.78
C ASP A 345 -7.06 8.77 7.67
N THR A 346 -7.12 7.64 8.39
CA THR A 346 -8.29 6.78 8.47
C THR A 346 -9.52 7.54 8.98
N VAL A 347 -10.67 7.27 8.37
CA VAL A 347 -11.98 7.70 8.86
C VAL A 347 -12.69 6.50 9.48
N THR A 348 -13.27 6.67 10.67
CA THR A 348 -14.11 5.64 11.30
C THR A 348 -15.56 6.08 11.24
N LEU A 349 -16.43 5.23 10.69
CA LEU A 349 -17.88 5.39 10.75
C LEU A 349 -18.47 4.37 11.71
N THR A 350 -19.44 4.80 12.51
CA THR A 350 -20.16 3.99 13.50
C THR A 350 -21.66 4.18 13.33
N ALA A 351 -22.45 3.15 13.65
CA ALA A 351 -23.91 3.30 13.73
C ALA A 351 -24.28 3.90 15.10
N ASP A 352 -25.23 4.82 15.11
CA ASP A 352 -25.73 5.44 16.35
C ASP A 352 -26.65 4.51 17.18
#